data_AF-A0A3A5VSY8-F1
#
_entry.id   AF-A0A3A5VSY8-F1
#
_cell.length_a   1.000
_cell.length_b   1.000
_cell.length_c   1.000
_cell.angle_alpha   90.00
_cell.angle_beta   90.00
_cell.angle_gamma   90.00
#
_symmetry.space_group_name_H-M   'P 1'
#
loop_
_entity.id
_entity.type
_entity.pdbx_description
1 polymer ?
#
loop_
_entity_poly.entity_id
_entity_poly.type
_entity_poly.pdbx_seq_one_letter_code
_entity_poly.pdbx_strand_id
1 'polypeptide(L)'
;MSENSDDENRPWYYERLQDLHHDGWNITSIEDFLSENEDLASERIVYTDFVVELAQELLERTGYLGESVDSRSLELSRTWEEELRDPMNAERVLEEYRQWAREWRPWELELHRGEGLWIAAGYEEEFASILSRFDFLDASSLPSAKIISPILHDPENYDEIIGSLSTIEQDEKRQRDAVSNAAKLLSEAGFDVDGVEKMPIIDALDWISQLHELHDLHEDLRLLILEQIAIFDPGLSDHHEKRRVALIEGASTQDLRNFRIQMDAIADNLHQRLARLNDLLNEWR
;
A
#
# COMPACT_ATOMS: atom_id res chain seq x y z
N MET A 1 8.49 -38.54 53.83
CA MET A 1 7.95 -37.28 54.34
C MET A 1 9.11 -36.33 54.60
N SER A 2 9.41 -35.49 53.62
CA SER A 2 10.30 -34.33 53.75
C SER A 2 10.11 -33.49 52.48
N GLU A 3 8.91 -32.93 52.33
CA GLU A 3 8.59 -31.86 51.38
C GLU A 3 8.02 -30.75 52.25
N ASN A 4 8.78 -29.66 52.41
CA ASN A 4 8.36 -28.30 52.79
C ASN A 4 9.59 -27.51 53.29
N SER A 5 10.53 -27.20 52.40
CA SER A 5 11.59 -26.21 52.70
C SER A 5 11.78 -25.13 51.63
N ASP A 6 11.00 -25.14 50.54
CA ASP A 6 11.18 -24.20 49.42
C ASP A 6 10.17 -23.04 49.40
N ASP A 7 9.35 -22.92 50.45
CA ASP A 7 8.22 -21.98 50.52
C ASP A 7 8.48 -20.73 51.39
N GLU A 8 9.56 -20.70 52.19
CA GLU A 8 9.79 -19.62 53.17
C GLU A 8 10.54 -18.40 52.62
N ASN A 9 11.04 -18.41 51.38
CA ASN A 9 11.88 -17.33 50.84
C ASN A 9 11.41 -16.78 49.48
N ARG A 10 10.16 -17.01 49.11
CA ARG A 10 9.58 -16.49 47.87
C ARG A 10 9.01 -15.08 48.10
N PRO A 11 9.29 -14.10 47.22
CA PRO A 11 8.63 -12.80 47.30
C PRO A 11 7.11 -12.96 47.21
N TRP A 12 6.36 -12.09 47.90
CA TRP A 12 4.89 -12.16 47.93
C TRP A 12 4.23 -12.00 46.55
N TYR A 13 4.95 -11.40 45.58
CA TYR A 13 4.51 -11.23 44.19
C TYR A 13 4.89 -12.41 43.27
N TYR A 14 5.51 -13.48 43.81
CA TYR A 14 5.96 -14.62 43.01
C TYR A 14 4.81 -15.32 42.25
N GLU A 15 3.64 -15.46 42.87
CA GLU A 15 2.47 -16.06 42.22
C GLU A 15 2.05 -15.26 40.98
N ARG A 16 2.03 -13.92 41.08
CA ARG A 16 1.72 -13.03 39.96
C ARG A 16 2.71 -13.18 38.80
N LEU A 17 4.00 -13.36 39.09
CA LEU A 17 5.01 -13.61 38.05
C LEU A 17 4.81 -14.96 37.36
N GLN A 18 4.44 -16.00 38.12
CA GLN A 18 4.14 -17.32 37.54
C GLN A 18 2.90 -17.27 36.65
N ASP A 19 1.87 -16.51 37.04
CA ASP A 19 0.68 -16.28 36.21
C ASP A 19 1.06 -15.60 34.90
N LEU A 20 1.84 -14.51 34.96
CA LEU A 20 2.30 -13.80 33.76
C LEU A 20 3.15 -14.70 32.84
N HIS A 21 4.03 -15.51 33.40
CA HIS A 21 4.81 -16.46 32.61
C HIS A 21 3.92 -17.54 31.99
N HIS A 22 2.88 -18.00 32.70
CA HIS A 22 1.90 -18.94 32.16
C HIS A 22 1.11 -18.34 30.99
N ASP A 23 0.77 -17.06 31.08
CA ASP A 23 0.11 -16.28 30.02
C ASP A 23 1.04 -16.01 28.82
N GLY A 24 2.33 -16.36 28.92
CA GLY A 24 3.30 -16.33 27.83
C GLY A 24 4.18 -15.08 27.80
N TRP A 25 4.16 -14.26 28.86
CA TRP A 25 5.01 -13.07 28.98
C TRP A 25 6.45 -13.44 29.39
N ASN A 26 7.42 -12.68 28.89
CA ASN A 26 8.79 -12.72 29.39
C ASN A 26 8.87 -11.93 30.71
N ILE A 27 9.07 -12.66 31.81
CA ILE A 27 9.11 -12.08 33.16
C ILE A 27 10.51 -11.67 33.61
N THR A 28 11.57 -11.94 32.83
CA THR A 28 12.98 -11.70 33.27
C THR A 28 13.21 -10.23 33.65
N SER A 29 12.80 -9.31 32.78
CA SER A 29 12.94 -7.86 33.01
C SER A 29 12.06 -7.37 34.15
N ILE A 30 10.89 -8.01 34.35
CA ILE A 30 9.98 -7.73 35.46
C ILE A 30 10.60 -8.17 36.79
N GLU A 31 11.20 -9.36 36.83
CA GLU A 31 11.91 -9.89 38.00
C GLU A 31 13.07 -8.99 38.42
N ASP A 32 13.89 -8.57 37.45
CA ASP A 32 14.98 -7.62 37.67
C ASP A 32 14.44 -6.28 38.21
N PHE A 33 13.39 -5.74 37.59
CA PHE A 33 12.75 -4.50 38.04
C PHE A 33 12.16 -4.59 39.45
N LEU A 34 11.52 -5.70 39.82
CA LEU A 34 10.92 -5.87 41.15
C LEU A 34 11.98 -6.09 42.24
N SER A 35 13.05 -6.82 41.93
CA SER A 35 14.12 -7.18 42.89
C SER A 35 15.07 -6.04 43.25
N GLU A 36 15.14 -4.98 42.44
CA GLU A 36 16.03 -3.84 42.66
C GLU A 36 15.80 -3.09 44.00
N ASN A 37 14.57 -3.05 44.51
CA ASN A 37 14.22 -2.33 45.74
C ASN A 37 12.91 -2.86 46.36
N GLU A 38 13.05 -3.78 47.32
CA GLU A 38 11.94 -4.48 47.97
C GLU A 38 10.97 -3.53 48.71
N ASP A 39 11.45 -2.39 49.21
CA ASP A 39 10.62 -1.40 49.91
C ASP A 39 9.57 -0.73 49.00
N LEU A 40 9.81 -0.72 47.68
CA LEU A 40 8.91 -0.17 46.66
C LEU A 40 8.15 -1.25 45.88
N ALA A 41 8.24 -2.52 46.28
CA ALA A 41 7.65 -3.64 45.54
C ALA A 41 6.14 -3.47 45.27
N SER A 42 5.41 -2.82 46.19
CA SER A 42 3.97 -2.56 46.02
C SER A 42 3.65 -1.49 44.96
N GLU A 43 4.48 -0.46 44.79
CA GLU A 43 4.30 0.52 43.71
C GLU A 43 4.76 -0.07 42.37
N ARG A 44 5.84 -0.85 42.41
CA ARG A 44 6.40 -1.49 41.22
C ARG A 44 5.49 -2.55 40.63
N ILE A 45 4.73 -3.30 41.44
CA ILE A 45 3.76 -4.25 40.91
C ILE A 45 2.61 -3.54 40.17
N VAL A 46 2.16 -2.38 40.66
CA VAL A 46 1.12 -1.59 39.98
C VAL A 46 1.63 -1.10 38.63
N TYR A 47 2.90 -0.68 38.57
CA TYR A 47 3.54 -0.35 37.30
C TYR A 47 3.67 -1.57 36.38
N THR A 48 4.01 -2.75 36.91
CA THR A 48 4.04 -4.00 36.15
C THR A 48 2.68 -4.29 35.51
N ASP A 49 1.60 -4.22 36.28
CA ASP A 49 0.25 -4.45 35.76
C ASP A 49 -0.10 -3.44 34.65
N PHE A 50 0.25 -2.16 34.85
CA PHE A 50 0.08 -1.12 33.83
C PHE A 50 0.83 -1.45 32.52
N VAL A 51 2.10 -1.84 32.59
CA VAL A 51 2.87 -2.13 31.36
C VAL A 51 2.45 -3.44 30.69
N VAL A 52 1.93 -4.42 31.46
CA VAL A 52 1.33 -5.64 30.90
C VAL A 52 0.05 -5.31 30.14
N GLU A 53 -0.84 -4.49 30.71
CA GLU A 53 -2.04 -4.01 30.02
C GLU A 53 -1.67 -3.23 28.75
N LEU A 54 -0.70 -2.33 28.83
CA LEU A 54 -0.22 -1.56 27.67
C LEU A 54 0.40 -2.48 26.60
N ALA A 55 1.17 -3.49 26.99
CA ALA A 55 1.76 -4.44 26.05
C ALA A 55 0.68 -5.24 25.30
N GLN A 56 -0.36 -5.68 26.01
CA GLN A 56 -1.50 -6.38 25.43
C GLN A 56 -2.26 -5.49 24.44
N GLU A 57 -2.58 -4.26 24.82
CA GLU A 57 -3.24 -3.29 23.93
C GLU A 57 -2.41 -3.05 22.66
N LEU A 58 -1.09 -2.87 22.81
CA LEU A 58 -0.19 -2.66 21.67
C LEU A 58 -0.09 -3.89 20.77
N LEU A 59 -0.11 -5.12 21.32
CA LEU A 59 -0.13 -6.34 20.50
C LEU A 59 -1.36 -6.39 19.60
N GLU A 60 -2.53 -6.00 20.12
CA GLU A 60 -3.77 -5.93 19.35
C GLU A 60 -3.67 -4.85 18.25
N ARG A 61 -3.16 -3.67 18.60
CA ARG A 61 -3.04 -2.52 17.68
C ARG A 61 -1.97 -2.69 16.62
N THR A 62 -0.89 -3.40 16.93
CA THR A 62 0.25 -3.63 16.00
C THR A 62 0.11 -4.91 15.19
N GLY A 63 -0.76 -5.85 15.61
CA GLY A 63 -0.98 -7.13 14.92
C GLY A 63 -1.62 -6.99 13.53
N TYR A 64 -2.39 -5.92 13.29
CA TYR A 64 -2.91 -5.57 11.97
C TYR A 64 -2.79 -4.05 11.76
N LEU A 65 -2.06 -3.65 10.71
CA LEU A 65 -1.74 -2.25 10.44
C LEU A 65 -2.62 -1.60 9.36
N GLY A 66 -3.50 -2.36 8.70
CA GLY A 66 -4.29 -1.92 7.54
C GLY A 66 -3.78 -2.45 6.19
N GLU A 67 -4.53 -2.17 5.11
CA GLU A 67 -4.19 -2.57 3.74
C GLU A 67 -3.22 -1.59 3.05
N SER A 68 -3.23 -0.32 3.43
CA SER A 68 -2.41 0.74 2.81
C SER A 68 -0.92 0.66 3.13
N VAL A 69 -0.47 -0.39 3.81
CA VAL A 69 0.83 -0.43 4.47
C VAL A 69 1.88 -1.16 3.64
N ASP A 70 3.09 -0.62 3.60
CA ASP A 70 4.21 -1.20 2.88
C ASP A 70 4.82 -2.44 3.57
N SER A 71 5.63 -3.19 2.81
CA SER A 71 6.31 -4.40 3.31
C SER A 71 7.23 -4.12 4.50
N ARG A 72 7.82 -2.92 4.56
CA ARG A 72 8.72 -2.52 5.64
C ARG A 72 7.98 -2.39 6.96
N SER A 73 6.77 -1.85 6.95
CA SER A 73 5.96 -1.73 8.16
C SER A 73 5.46 -3.09 8.65
N LEU A 74 5.26 -4.07 7.75
CA LEU A 74 4.97 -5.46 8.17
C LEU A 74 6.15 -6.10 8.90
N GLU A 75 7.39 -5.80 8.50
CA GLU A 75 8.59 -6.23 9.24
C GLU A 75 8.69 -5.53 10.61
N LEU A 76 8.34 -4.24 10.65
CA LEU A 76 8.31 -3.46 11.90
C LEU A 76 7.27 -3.99 12.89
N SER A 77 6.06 -4.31 12.41
CA SER A 77 5.00 -4.97 13.20
C SER A 77 5.49 -6.27 13.84
N ARG A 78 6.20 -7.13 13.10
CA ARG A 78 6.78 -8.36 13.66
C ARG A 78 7.83 -8.07 14.74
N THR A 79 8.66 -7.05 14.52
CA THR A 79 9.64 -6.62 15.52
C THR A 79 8.95 -6.18 16.81
N TRP A 80 7.91 -5.35 16.71
CA TRP A 80 7.12 -4.94 17.87
C TRP A 80 6.44 -6.13 18.54
N GLU A 81 5.85 -7.05 17.79
CA GLU A 81 5.22 -8.26 18.35
C GLU A 81 6.22 -9.07 19.20
N GLU A 82 7.46 -9.24 18.73
CA GLU A 82 8.52 -9.92 19.47
C GLU A 82 8.94 -9.13 20.73
N GLU A 83 9.12 -7.82 20.61
CA GLU A 83 9.55 -6.95 21.71
C GLU A 83 8.49 -6.78 22.80
N LEU A 84 7.22 -6.74 22.43
CA LEU A 84 6.08 -6.60 23.34
C LEU A 84 5.86 -7.84 24.20
N ARG A 85 6.43 -9.00 23.84
CA ARG A 85 6.44 -10.19 24.74
C ARG A 85 7.15 -9.92 26.06
N ASP A 86 8.02 -8.92 26.12
CA ASP A 86 8.51 -8.34 27.36
C ASP A 86 7.76 -7.03 27.64
N PRO A 87 6.82 -7.02 28.61
CA PRO A 87 6.01 -5.85 28.94
C PRO A 87 6.82 -4.59 29.28
N MET A 88 8.06 -4.74 29.75
CA MET A 88 8.92 -3.59 30.08
C MET A 88 9.33 -2.78 28.84
N ASN A 89 9.14 -3.32 27.62
CA ASN A 89 9.35 -2.58 26.37
C ASN A 89 8.14 -1.74 25.93
N ALA A 90 6.97 -1.92 26.55
CA ALA A 90 5.70 -1.40 26.03
C ALA A 90 5.70 0.13 25.82
N GLU A 91 6.26 0.91 26.74
CA GLU A 91 6.33 2.37 26.60
C GLU A 91 7.23 2.82 25.44
N ARG A 92 8.35 2.12 25.20
CA ARG A 92 9.24 2.40 24.06
C ARG A 92 8.52 2.08 22.75
N VAL A 93 7.92 0.89 22.66
CA VAL A 93 7.18 0.46 21.48
C VAL A 93 6.00 1.39 21.21
N LEU A 94 5.30 1.86 22.23
CA LEU A 94 4.23 2.86 22.09
C LEU A 94 4.71 4.13 21.39
N GLU A 95 5.88 4.65 21.77
CA GLU A 95 6.43 5.86 21.16
C GLU A 95 6.85 5.63 19.71
N GLU A 96 7.49 4.50 19.42
CA GLU A 96 7.83 4.09 18.05
C GLU A 96 6.58 3.90 17.18
N TYR A 97 5.57 3.21 17.71
CA TYR A 97 4.29 3.00 17.06
C TYR A 97 3.59 4.33 16.79
N ARG A 98 3.53 5.25 17.77
CA ARG A 98 2.93 6.59 17.57
C ARG A 98 3.64 7.39 16.50
N GLN A 99 4.97 7.33 16.43
CA GLN A 99 5.73 8.01 15.38
C GLN A 99 5.42 7.45 14.00
N TRP A 100 5.33 6.13 13.87
CA TRP A 100 4.93 5.47 12.63
C TRP A 100 3.47 5.78 12.26
N ALA A 101 2.54 5.66 13.20
CA ALA A 101 1.11 5.81 12.98
C ALA A 101 0.73 7.23 12.57
N ARG A 102 1.45 8.27 13.03
CA ARG A 102 1.25 9.64 12.54
C ARG A 102 1.38 9.77 11.02
N GLU A 103 2.26 8.98 10.43
CA GLU A 103 2.49 9.03 8.98
C GLU A 103 1.57 8.10 8.20
N TRP A 104 1.31 6.91 8.72
CA TRP A 104 0.66 5.83 7.97
C TRP A 104 -0.76 5.50 8.41
N ARG A 105 -1.10 5.74 9.68
CA ARG A 105 -2.40 5.38 10.27
C ARG A 105 -2.92 6.45 11.27
N PRO A 106 -2.96 7.74 10.90
CA PRO A 106 -3.25 8.82 11.84
C PRO A 106 -4.70 8.80 12.36
N TRP A 107 -5.63 8.21 11.62
CA TRP A 107 -7.01 8.05 12.04
C TRP A 107 -7.13 7.17 13.28
N GLU A 108 -6.30 6.12 13.40
CA GLU A 108 -6.31 5.23 14.54
C GLU A 108 -5.90 5.96 15.82
N LEU A 109 -4.88 6.82 15.74
CA LEU A 109 -4.45 7.63 16.88
C LEU A 109 -5.55 8.57 17.38
N GLU A 110 -6.26 9.24 16.46
CA GLU A 110 -7.33 10.16 16.82
C GLU A 110 -8.60 9.43 17.30
N LEU A 111 -8.93 8.25 16.74
CA LEU A 111 -9.99 7.38 17.25
C LEU A 111 -9.70 6.94 18.68
N HIS A 112 -8.54 6.32 18.94
CA HIS A 112 -8.21 5.82 20.27
C HIS A 112 -8.10 6.94 21.31
N ARG A 113 -7.68 8.14 20.91
CA ARG A 113 -7.71 9.30 21.80
C ARG A 113 -9.12 9.61 22.33
N GLY A 114 -10.14 9.33 21.53
CA GLY A 114 -11.55 9.52 21.86
C GLY A 114 -12.28 8.28 22.38
N GLU A 115 -11.60 7.13 22.50
CA GLU A 115 -12.23 5.82 22.75
C GLU A 115 -13.21 5.82 23.92
N GLY A 116 -12.83 6.43 25.05
CA GLY A 116 -13.71 6.55 26.22
C GLY A 116 -15.01 7.32 25.96
N LEU A 117 -15.00 8.29 25.03
CA LEU A 117 -16.21 9.03 24.62
C LEU A 117 -17.12 8.17 23.74
N TRP A 118 -16.53 7.43 22.80
CA TRP A 118 -17.26 6.49 21.94
C TRP A 118 -17.94 5.38 22.76
N ILE A 119 -17.22 4.79 23.71
CA ILE A 119 -17.76 3.78 24.64
C ILE A 119 -18.88 4.39 25.50
N ALA A 120 -18.66 5.57 26.08
CA ALA A 120 -19.66 6.24 26.92
C ALA A 120 -20.95 6.61 26.15
N ALA A 121 -20.84 6.88 24.85
CA ALA A 121 -21.96 7.13 23.96
C ALA A 121 -22.65 5.84 23.47
N GLY A 122 -22.08 4.66 23.73
CA GLY A 122 -22.60 3.36 23.29
C GLY A 122 -22.34 3.05 21.81
N TYR A 123 -21.27 3.63 21.23
CA TYR A 123 -20.92 3.54 19.82
C TYR A 123 -19.70 2.65 19.54
N GLU A 124 -19.60 1.53 20.26
CA GLU A 124 -18.47 0.58 20.14
C GLU A 124 -18.42 -0.09 18.76
N GLU A 125 -19.59 -0.44 18.20
CA GLU A 125 -19.69 -1.04 16.87
C GLU A 125 -19.33 -0.03 15.77
N GLU A 126 -19.78 1.21 15.91
CA GLU A 126 -19.47 2.32 15.02
C GLU A 126 -17.97 2.66 15.05
N PHE A 127 -17.37 2.70 16.24
CA PHE A 127 -15.93 2.88 16.41
C PHE A 127 -15.15 1.83 15.61
N ALA A 128 -15.46 0.55 15.82
CA ALA A 128 -14.81 -0.55 15.12
C ALA A 128 -15.05 -0.49 13.60
N SER A 129 -16.26 -0.12 13.18
CA SER A 129 -16.61 0.04 11.77
C SER A 129 -15.83 1.17 11.10
N ILE A 130 -15.69 2.32 11.76
CA ILE A 130 -14.93 3.46 11.22
C ILE A 130 -13.46 3.07 11.07
N LEU A 131 -12.86 2.51 12.12
CA LEU A 131 -11.46 2.06 12.11
C LEU A 131 -11.19 1.08 10.96
N SER A 132 -12.03 0.04 10.84
CA SER A 132 -11.90 -0.96 9.78
C SER A 132 -12.03 -0.37 8.37
N ARG A 133 -12.92 0.61 8.17
CA ARG A 133 -13.10 1.24 6.86
C ARG A 133 -11.90 2.11 6.47
N PHE A 134 -11.35 2.88 7.41
CA PHE A 134 -10.11 3.62 7.16
C PHE A 134 -8.93 2.70 6.87
N ASP A 135 -8.80 1.60 7.61
CA ASP A 135 -7.74 0.63 7.41
C ASP A 135 -7.80 -0.08 6.03
N PHE A 136 -8.97 -0.11 5.39
CA PHE A 136 -9.18 -0.68 4.06
C PHE A 136 -8.93 0.32 2.91
N LEU A 137 -8.70 1.60 3.22
CA LEU A 137 -8.39 2.60 2.20
C LEU A 137 -7.07 2.27 1.50
N ASP A 138 -7.01 2.62 0.22
CA ASP A 138 -5.79 2.52 -0.57
C ASP A 138 -4.78 3.60 -0.12
N ALA A 139 -3.49 3.35 -0.32
CA ALA A 139 -2.42 4.30 0.00
C ALA A 139 -2.62 5.67 -0.69
N SER A 140 -3.28 5.70 -1.85
CA SER A 140 -3.65 6.93 -2.56
C SER A 140 -4.61 7.85 -1.80
N SER A 141 -5.39 7.31 -0.86
CA SER A 141 -6.37 8.06 -0.06
C SER A 141 -5.81 8.59 1.26
N LEU A 142 -4.58 8.23 1.63
CA LEU A 142 -3.94 8.70 2.86
C LEU A 142 -4.01 10.23 3.05
N PRO A 143 -3.77 11.08 2.01
CA PRO A 143 -3.89 12.52 2.17
C PRO A 143 -5.30 12.97 2.53
N SER A 144 -6.33 12.37 1.92
CA SER A 144 -7.74 12.67 2.19
C SER A 144 -8.15 12.19 3.58
N ALA A 145 -7.71 10.99 3.97
CA ALA A 145 -7.95 10.44 5.30
C ALA A 145 -7.34 11.31 6.41
N LYS A 146 -6.11 11.83 6.19
CA LYS A 146 -5.41 12.75 7.10
C LYS A 146 -6.19 14.03 7.38
N ILE A 147 -6.94 14.55 6.40
CA ILE A 147 -7.73 15.78 6.56
C ILE A 147 -8.88 15.57 7.56
N ILE A 148 -9.49 14.38 7.57
CA ILE A 148 -10.65 14.09 8.41
C ILE A 148 -10.29 13.43 9.74
N SER A 149 -9.06 12.93 9.91
CA SER A 149 -8.61 12.33 11.18
C SER A 149 -8.87 13.18 12.43
N PRO A 150 -8.69 14.52 12.44
CA PRO A 150 -8.84 15.32 13.66
C PRO A 150 -10.25 15.31 14.28
N ILE A 151 -11.31 15.05 13.52
CA ILE A 151 -12.69 15.04 14.03
C ILE A 151 -13.11 13.67 14.60
N LEU A 152 -12.28 12.63 14.45
CA LEU A 152 -12.61 11.25 14.81
C LEU A 152 -12.69 10.98 16.32
N HIS A 153 -12.08 11.83 17.13
CA HIS A 153 -12.07 11.65 18.59
C HIS A 153 -13.44 11.91 19.25
N ASP A 154 -14.38 12.54 18.55
CA ASP A 154 -15.67 12.95 19.10
C ASP A 154 -16.84 12.24 18.38
N PRO A 155 -17.63 11.41 19.08
CA PRO A 155 -18.77 10.70 18.50
C PRO A 155 -19.88 11.62 17.98
N GLU A 156 -19.97 12.88 18.44
CA GLU A 156 -20.97 13.83 17.90
C GLU A 156 -20.77 14.08 16.39
N ASN A 157 -19.56 13.88 15.87
CA ASN A 157 -19.22 14.07 14.46
C ASN A 157 -19.51 12.83 13.60
N TYR A 158 -20.16 11.78 14.13
CA TYR A 158 -20.38 10.51 13.42
C TYR A 158 -20.90 10.68 11.99
N ASP A 159 -21.97 11.46 11.79
CA ASP A 159 -22.57 11.67 10.47
C ASP A 159 -21.60 12.35 9.48
N GLU A 160 -20.80 13.31 9.96
CA GLU A 160 -19.77 14.00 9.16
C GLU A 160 -18.62 13.06 8.78
N ILE A 161 -18.17 12.23 9.73
CA ILE A 161 -17.13 11.22 9.53
C ILE A 161 -17.58 10.25 8.45
N ILE A 162 -18.78 9.68 8.58
CA ILE A 162 -19.32 8.70 7.64
C ILE A 162 -19.53 9.31 6.26
N GLY A 163 -20.07 10.53 6.18
CA GLY A 163 -20.25 11.24 4.91
C GLY A 163 -18.93 11.49 4.19
N SER A 164 -17.91 11.93 4.92
CA SER A 164 -16.58 12.20 4.37
C SER A 164 -15.88 10.92 3.94
N LEU A 165 -15.87 9.89 4.79
CA LEU A 165 -15.26 8.59 4.49
C LEU A 165 -15.93 7.93 3.28
N SER A 166 -17.25 7.99 3.18
CA SER A 166 -17.98 7.47 2.02
C SER A 166 -17.64 8.21 0.72
N THR A 167 -17.29 9.50 0.81
CA THR A 167 -16.84 10.28 -0.36
C THR A 167 -15.47 9.79 -0.84
N ILE A 168 -14.54 9.56 0.10
CA ILE A 168 -13.21 9.02 -0.19
C ILE A 168 -13.32 7.64 -0.84
N GLU A 169 -14.11 6.72 -0.26
CA GLU A 169 -14.34 5.39 -0.82
C GLU A 169 -14.96 5.42 -2.22
N GLN A 170 -15.85 6.38 -2.48
CA GLN A 170 -16.44 6.58 -3.81
C GLN A 170 -15.43 7.14 -4.82
N ASP A 171 -14.48 7.97 -4.38
CA ASP A 171 -13.38 8.44 -5.22
C ASP A 171 -12.44 7.28 -5.58
N GLU A 172 -12.05 6.44 -4.60
CA GLU A 172 -11.23 5.24 -4.86
C GLU A 172 -11.91 4.28 -5.82
N LYS A 173 -13.20 4.00 -5.60
CA LYS A 173 -13.97 3.14 -6.50
C LYS A 173 -13.96 3.67 -7.92
N ARG A 174 -14.17 4.98 -8.11
CA ARG A 174 -14.11 5.61 -9.43
C ARG A 174 -12.73 5.49 -10.07
N GLN A 175 -11.66 5.63 -9.29
CA GLN A 175 -10.29 5.46 -9.77
C GLN A 175 -10.01 4.00 -10.16
N ARG A 176 -10.41 3.02 -9.35
CA ARG A 176 -10.30 1.59 -9.67
C ARG A 176 -11.09 1.23 -10.93
N ASP A 177 -12.30 1.76 -11.08
CA ASP A 177 -13.11 1.56 -12.29
C ASP A 177 -12.41 2.16 -13.52
N ALA A 178 -11.77 3.33 -13.40
CA ALA A 178 -11.02 3.95 -14.49
C ALA A 178 -9.78 3.11 -14.88
N VAL A 179 -9.02 2.64 -13.90
CA VAL A 179 -7.87 1.73 -14.06
C VAL A 179 -8.33 0.44 -14.77
N SER A 180 -9.39 -0.21 -14.30
CA SER A 180 -9.91 -1.44 -14.89
C SER A 180 -10.35 -1.24 -16.35
N ASN A 181 -11.04 -0.14 -16.64
CA ASN A 181 -11.46 0.19 -18.01
C ASN A 181 -10.26 0.42 -18.95
N ALA A 182 -9.23 1.15 -18.49
CA ALA A 182 -8.03 1.38 -19.27
C ALA A 182 -7.23 0.08 -19.49
N ALA A 183 -7.09 -0.75 -18.46
CA ALA A 183 -6.47 -2.07 -18.56
C ALA A 183 -7.20 -2.96 -19.59
N LYS A 184 -8.53 -2.94 -19.61
CA LYS A 184 -9.32 -3.69 -20.60
C LYS A 184 -9.03 -3.25 -22.04
N LEU A 185 -8.96 -1.94 -22.30
CA LEU A 185 -8.63 -1.41 -23.63
C LEU A 185 -7.23 -1.83 -24.09
N LEU A 186 -6.25 -1.78 -23.17
CA LEU A 186 -4.88 -2.21 -23.43
C LEU A 186 -4.78 -3.72 -23.68
N SER A 187 -5.53 -4.53 -22.92
CA SER A 187 -5.63 -5.97 -23.13
C SER A 187 -6.22 -6.32 -24.50
N GLU A 188 -7.29 -5.61 -24.92
CA GLU A 188 -7.88 -5.77 -26.26
C GLU A 188 -6.89 -5.36 -27.38
N ALA A 189 -5.97 -4.44 -27.09
CA ALA A 189 -4.87 -4.07 -27.98
C ALA A 189 -3.66 -5.05 -27.95
N GLY A 190 -3.70 -6.08 -27.10
CA GLY A 190 -2.69 -7.13 -27.01
C GLY A 190 -1.59 -6.90 -25.97
N PHE A 191 -1.73 -5.90 -25.09
CA PHE A 191 -0.80 -5.66 -24.00
C PHE A 191 -1.08 -6.56 -22.80
N ASP A 192 -0.01 -6.94 -22.10
CA ASP A 192 -0.11 -7.63 -20.82
C ASP A 192 -0.48 -6.66 -19.71
N VAL A 193 -1.62 -6.89 -19.08
CA VAL A 193 -2.17 -6.08 -17.98
C VAL A 193 -2.38 -6.93 -16.72
N ASP A 194 -1.77 -8.11 -16.65
CA ASP A 194 -1.95 -9.03 -15.54
C ASP A 194 -1.49 -8.39 -14.21
N GLY A 195 -2.31 -8.54 -13.18
CA GLY A 195 -2.00 -8.09 -11.82
C GLY A 195 -2.38 -6.64 -11.51
N VAL A 196 -2.80 -5.84 -12.48
CA VAL A 196 -3.19 -4.42 -12.29
C VAL A 196 -4.28 -4.26 -11.23
N GLU A 197 -5.24 -5.18 -11.16
CA GLU A 197 -6.35 -5.12 -10.19
C GLU A 197 -5.91 -5.25 -8.72
N LYS A 198 -4.71 -5.79 -8.47
CA LYS A 198 -4.17 -6.02 -7.12
C LYS A 198 -3.14 -4.99 -6.71
N MET A 199 -2.76 -4.10 -7.62
CA MET A 199 -1.79 -3.05 -7.35
C MET A 199 -2.47 -1.92 -6.56
N PRO A 200 -1.71 -1.19 -5.71
CA PRO A 200 -2.15 0.10 -5.21
C PRO A 200 -2.57 1.01 -6.37
N ILE A 201 -3.58 1.86 -6.15
CA ILE A 201 -4.19 2.64 -7.26
C ILE A 201 -3.16 3.51 -7.98
N ILE A 202 -2.24 4.14 -7.24
CA ILE A 202 -1.17 4.97 -7.83
C ILE A 202 -0.26 4.13 -8.74
N ASP A 203 0.19 2.97 -8.25
CA ASP A 203 1.07 2.09 -9.03
C ASP A 203 0.36 1.55 -10.27
N ALA A 204 -0.94 1.22 -10.15
CA ALA A 204 -1.78 0.78 -11.25
C ALA A 204 -1.93 1.87 -12.33
N LEU A 205 -2.15 3.13 -11.92
CA LEU A 205 -2.25 4.28 -12.83
C LEU A 205 -0.93 4.55 -13.54
N ASP A 206 0.20 4.49 -12.83
CA ASP A 206 1.53 4.68 -13.41
C ASP A 206 1.85 3.57 -14.42
N TRP A 207 1.55 2.32 -14.09
CA TRP A 207 1.72 1.19 -15.01
C TRP A 207 0.86 1.32 -16.26
N ILE A 208 -0.43 1.63 -16.11
CA ILE A 208 -1.34 1.87 -17.24
C ILE A 208 -0.86 3.02 -18.11
N SER A 209 -0.34 4.10 -17.51
CA SER A 209 0.18 5.24 -18.26
C SER A 209 1.37 4.84 -19.14
N GLN A 210 2.29 4.02 -18.61
CA GLN A 210 3.42 3.49 -19.38
C GLN A 210 2.95 2.59 -20.54
N LEU A 211 1.94 1.74 -20.31
CA LEU A 211 1.37 0.91 -21.37
C LEU A 211 0.64 1.73 -22.43
N HIS A 212 -0.06 2.81 -22.06
CA HIS A 212 -0.68 3.72 -23.01
C HIS A 212 0.36 4.43 -23.88
N GLU A 213 1.47 4.91 -23.32
CA GLU A 213 2.54 5.51 -24.12
C GLU A 213 3.11 4.52 -25.16
N LEU A 214 3.22 3.24 -24.79
CA LEU A 214 3.63 2.18 -25.71
C LEU A 214 2.57 1.93 -26.79
N HIS A 215 1.29 1.88 -26.42
CA HIS A 215 0.18 1.73 -27.34
C HIS A 215 0.14 2.86 -28.37
N ASP A 216 0.27 4.11 -27.95
CA ASP A 216 0.26 5.29 -28.82
C ASP A 216 1.43 5.22 -29.83
N LEU A 217 2.63 4.82 -29.38
CA LEU A 217 3.77 4.64 -30.27
C LEU A 217 3.52 3.53 -31.30
N HIS A 218 2.83 2.45 -30.90
CA HIS A 218 2.43 1.38 -31.79
C HIS A 218 1.38 1.82 -32.82
N GLU A 219 0.46 2.70 -32.45
CA GLU A 219 -0.57 3.19 -33.36
C GLU A 219 -0.01 4.23 -34.34
N ASP A 220 0.85 5.13 -33.87
CA ASP A 220 1.64 6.05 -34.73
C ASP A 220 2.41 5.29 -35.81
N LEU A 221 3.09 4.21 -35.41
CA LEU A 221 3.83 3.33 -36.31
C LEU A 221 2.93 2.65 -37.34
N ARG A 222 1.74 2.21 -36.91
CA ARG A 222 0.77 1.57 -37.79
C ARG A 222 0.28 2.56 -38.85
N LEU A 223 -0.10 3.76 -38.44
CA LEU A 223 -0.52 4.82 -39.36
C LEU A 223 0.58 5.18 -40.34
N LEU A 224 1.84 5.33 -39.88
CA LEU A 224 2.99 5.56 -40.74
C LEU A 224 3.14 4.46 -41.81
N ILE A 225 3.05 3.19 -41.42
CA ILE A 225 3.20 2.05 -42.34
C ILE A 225 2.04 1.99 -43.36
N LEU A 226 0.80 2.21 -42.91
CA LEU A 226 -0.37 2.15 -43.77
C LEU A 226 -0.49 3.35 -44.71
N GLU A 227 -0.21 4.55 -44.22
CA GLU A 227 -0.42 5.79 -44.97
C GLU A 227 0.78 6.18 -45.82
N GLN A 228 2.01 5.92 -45.36
CA GLN A 228 3.21 6.41 -46.03
C GLN A 228 3.96 5.32 -46.81
N ILE A 229 3.72 4.03 -46.53
CA ILE A 229 4.41 2.92 -47.22
C ILE A 229 3.44 2.15 -48.13
N ALA A 230 2.23 1.83 -47.67
CA ALA A 230 1.30 0.98 -48.43
C ALA A 230 0.88 1.57 -49.78
N ILE A 231 0.85 2.90 -49.91
CA ILE A 231 0.54 3.60 -51.17
C ILE A 231 1.56 3.25 -52.26
N PHE A 232 2.81 2.98 -51.88
CA PHE A 232 3.90 2.66 -52.80
C PHE A 232 4.12 1.16 -52.94
N ASP A 233 4.11 0.43 -51.82
CA ASP A 233 4.38 -1.00 -51.75
C ASP A 233 3.53 -1.67 -50.66
N PRO A 234 2.36 -2.23 -51.02
CA PRO A 234 1.49 -2.94 -50.08
C PRO A 234 2.15 -4.18 -49.46
N GLY A 235 3.03 -4.87 -50.19
CA GLY A 235 3.70 -6.08 -49.70
C GLY A 235 4.75 -5.76 -48.63
N LEU A 236 5.48 -4.66 -48.81
CA LEU A 236 6.42 -4.15 -47.81
C LEU A 236 5.69 -3.65 -46.56
N SER A 237 4.55 -2.96 -46.75
CA SER A 237 3.68 -2.53 -45.65
C SER A 237 3.20 -3.72 -44.80
N ASP A 238 2.65 -4.76 -45.43
CA ASP A 238 2.21 -6.00 -44.75
C ASP A 238 3.34 -6.68 -43.96
N HIS A 239 4.57 -6.65 -44.49
CA HIS A 239 5.74 -7.18 -43.80
C HIS A 239 6.07 -6.38 -42.53
N HIS A 240 6.04 -5.05 -42.61
CA HIS A 240 6.33 -4.18 -41.48
C HIS A 240 5.22 -4.19 -40.43
N GLU A 241 3.95 -4.32 -40.81
CA GLU A 241 2.84 -4.51 -39.86
C GLU A 241 3.01 -5.80 -39.03
N LYS A 242 3.37 -6.92 -39.65
CA LYS A 242 3.64 -8.17 -38.91
C LYS A 242 4.79 -8.00 -37.92
N ARG A 243 5.83 -7.27 -38.31
CA ARG A 243 6.97 -6.96 -37.43
C ARG A 243 6.54 -6.06 -36.27
N ARG A 244 5.68 -5.06 -36.51
CA ARG A 244 5.12 -4.18 -35.48
C ARG A 244 4.36 -4.99 -34.43
N VAL A 245 3.45 -5.88 -34.86
CA VAL A 245 2.67 -6.73 -33.94
C VAL A 245 3.58 -7.63 -33.11
N ALA A 246 4.61 -8.23 -33.72
CA ALA A 246 5.58 -9.05 -33.00
C ALA A 246 6.39 -8.26 -31.94
N LEU A 247 6.44 -6.93 -32.02
CA LEU A 247 7.10 -6.09 -31.01
C LEU A 247 6.17 -5.77 -29.81
N ILE A 248 4.86 -6.02 -29.90
CA ILE A 248 3.95 -5.87 -28.75
C ILE A 248 4.30 -6.88 -27.65
N GLU A 249 4.70 -8.10 -28.06
CA GLU A 249 5.12 -9.16 -27.15
C GLU A 249 6.59 -8.97 -26.74
N GLY A 250 6.82 -8.13 -25.73
CA GLY A 250 8.10 -8.09 -24.99
C GLY A 250 9.22 -7.24 -25.60
N ALA A 251 8.93 -6.34 -26.54
CA ALA A 251 9.92 -5.36 -26.99
C ALA A 251 10.03 -4.17 -26.02
N SER A 252 11.23 -3.60 -25.91
CA SER A 252 11.41 -2.37 -25.14
C SER A 252 10.88 -1.16 -25.91
N THR A 253 10.53 -0.08 -25.20
CA THR A 253 10.20 1.22 -25.82
C THR A 253 11.27 1.69 -26.80
N GLN A 254 12.53 1.33 -26.56
CA GLN A 254 13.65 1.68 -27.42
C GLN A 254 13.61 0.94 -28.77
N ASP A 255 13.18 -0.33 -28.78
CA ASP A 255 13.04 -1.12 -30.01
C ASP A 255 11.97 -0.53 -30.93
N LEU A 256 10.87 -0.07 -30.36
CA LEU A 256 9.79 0.61 -31.10
C LEU A 256 10.25 1.96 -31.64
N ARG A 257 10.98 2.76 -30.84
CA ARG A 257 11.56 4.03 -31.32
C ARG A 257 12.54 3.81 -32.47
N ASN A 258 13.42 2.80 -32.35
CA ASN A 258 14.35 2.43 -33.42
C ASN A 258 13.60 1.99 -34.68
N PHE A 259 12.50 1.23 -34.52
CA PHE A 259 11.67 0.80 -35.63
C PHE A 259 10.97 1.99 -36.31
N ARG A 260 10.49 2.97 -35.54
CA ARG A 260 9.92 4.22 -36.08
C ARG A 260 10.91 4.98 -36.96
N ILE A 261 12.14 5.18 -36.47
CA ILE A 261 13.20 5.83 -37.25
C ILE A 261 13.47 5.08 -38.57
N GLN A 262 13.43 3.74 -38.55
CA GLN A 262 13.57 2.94 -39.78
C GLN A 262 12.41 3.18 -40.74
N MET A 263 11.17 3.22 -40.26
CA MET A 263 9.99 3.43 -41.10
C MET A 263 9.95 4.83 -41.70
N ASP A 264 10.31 5.86 -40.92
CA ASP A 264 10.42 7.24 -41.41
C ASP A 264 11.42 7.34 -42.57
N ALA A 265 12.61 6.73 -42.42
CA ALA A 265 13.63 6.73 -43.45
C ALA A 265 13.19 5.99 -44.74
N ILE A 266 12.41 4.91 -44.60
CA ILE A 266 11.85 4.18 -45.75
C ILE A 266 10.79 5.03 -46.45
N ALA A 267 9.86 5.61 -45.70
CA ALA A 267 8.83 6.50 -46.23
C ALA A 267 9.44 7.68 -46.99
N ASP A 268 10.41 8.37 -46.40
CA ASP A 268 11.13 9.48 -47.04
C ASP A 268 11.79 9.06 -48.35
N ASN A 269 12.43 7.88 -48.36
CA ASN A 269 13.07 7.37 -49.57
C ASN A 269 12.05 7.12 -50.70
N LEU A 270 10.90 6.54 -50.38
CA LEU A 270 9.82 6.28 -51.34
C LEU A 270 9.28 7.58 -51.93
N HIS A 271 9.01 8.59 -51.09
CA HIS A 271 8.57 9.91 -51.53
C HIS A 271 9.60 10.61 -52.41
N GLN A 272 10.89 10.58 -52.04
CA GLN A 272 11.98 11.15 -52.85
C GLN A 272 12.14 10.44 -54.20
N ARG A 273 11.87 9.13 -54.28
CA ARG A 273 11.90 8.39 -55.55
C ARG A 273 10.72 8.78 -56.44
N LEU A 274 9.53 8.95 -55.87
CA LEU A 274 8.36 9.44 -56.61
C LEU A 274 8.60 10.85 -57.15
N ALA A 275 9.12 11.77 -56.33
CA ALA A 275 9.43 13.14 -56.75
C ALA A 275 10.39 13.15 -57.95
N ARG A 276 11.49 12.39 -57.87
CA ARG A 276 12.45 12.25 -58.98
C ARG A 276 11.82 11.67 -60.25
N LEU A 277 10.92 10.70 -60.14
CA LEU A 277 10.21 10.15 -61.30
C LEU A 277 9.27 11.16 -61.94
N ASN A 278 8.56 11.96 -61.13
CA ASN A 278 7.70 13.03 -61.62
C ASN A 278 8.50 14.13 -62.32
N ASP A 279 9.67 14.52 -61.78
CA ASP A 279 10.55 15.50 -62.41
C ASP A 279 11.03 15.02 -63.79
N LEU A 280 11.49 13.77 -63.88
CA LEU A 280 11.88 13.15 -65.16
C LEU A 280 10.72 13.09 -66.16
N LEU A 281 9.51 12.72 -65.72
CA LEU A 281 8.33 12.70 -66.58
C LEU A 281 7.94 14.10 -67.09
N ASN A 282 8.15 15.14 -66.27
CA ASN A 282 7.90 16.52 -66.67
C ASN A 282 8.97 17.03 -67.64
N GLU A 283 10.22 16.60 -67.52
CA GLU A 283 11.29 16.92 -68.48
C GLU A 283 11.06 16.26 -69.86
N TRP A 284 10.30 15.16 -69.92
CA TRP A 284 10.01 14.43 -71.15
C TRP A 284 8.72 14.88 -71.86
N ARG A 285 7.99 15.83 -71.27
CA ARG A 285 6.81 16.48 -71.85
C ARG A 285 7.17 17.77 -72.58
#